data_AF-A0A2N1M131-F1
#
_entry.id   AF-A0A2N1M131-F1
#
_cell.length_a   1.000
_cell.length_b   1.000
_cell.length_c   1.000
_cell.angle_alpha   90.00
_cell.angle_beta   90.00
_cell.angle_gamma   90.00
#
_symmetry.space_group_name_H-M   'P 1'
#
loop_
_entity.id
_entity.type
_entity.pdbx_description
1 polymer ?
#
loop_
_entity_poly.entity_id
_entity_poly.type
_entity_poly.pdbx_seq_one_letter_code
_entity_poly.pdbx_strand_id
1 'polypeptide(L)'
;AWCKNCDIAILKENFCSWTSGNSIIDKFIRDTQLSANENIDHLEWIEFDQFDLVEDINKRGAFSSIYSAVWMEGPRWNLNEEAKVWNRNGPIKVILKRLDNSQNMSQEFINQVST
;
A
#
# COMPACT_ATOMS: atom_id res chain seq x y z
N ALA A 1 5.96 21.63 4.90
CA ALA A 1 7.08 20.78 4.43
C ALA A 1 6.86 19.39 5.02
N TRP A 2 7.26 18.30 4.37
CA TRP A 2 7.08 16.96 4.94
C TRP A 2 8.05 16.70 6.10
N CYS A 3 7.58 16.03 7.16
CA CYS A 3 8.39 15.64 8.31
C CYS A 3 8.59 14.11 8.31
N LYS A 4 9.74 13.64 7.81
CA LYS A 4 10.11 12.22 7.77
C LYS A 4 9.96 11.52 9.12
N ASN A 5 10.52 12.11 10.19
CA ASN A 5 10.48 11.49 11.52
C ASN A 5 9.06 11.46 12.12
N CYS A 6 8.22 12.45 11.82
CA CYS A 6 6.84 12.50 12.27
C CYS A 6 6.01 11.39 11.58
N ASP A 7 6.19 11.23 10.27
CA ASP A 7 5.51 10.21 9.48
C ASP A 7 5.93 8.80 9.90
N ILE A 8 7.25 8.57 10.08
CA ILE A 8 7.77 7.30 10.61
C ILE A 8 7.20 6.99 12.00
N ALA A 9 7.03 7.99 12.88
CA ALA A 9 6.45 7.79 14.20
C ALA A 9 5.00 7.29 14.10
N ILE A 10 4.18 7.92 13.25
CA ILE A 10 2.79 7.51 12.98
C ILE A 10 2.73 6.11 12.36
N LEU A 11 3.60 5.82 11.40
CA LEU A 11 3.65 4.50 10.75
C LEU A 11 3.98 3.39 11.74
N LYS A 12 4.94 3.62 12.65
CA LYS A 12 5.33 2.65 13.69
C LYS A 12 4.19 2.26 14.63
N GLU A 13 3.24 3.15 14.90
CA GLU A 13 2.05 2.83 15.71
C GLU A 13 1.18 1.74 15.04
N ASN A 14 1.21 1.67 13.71
CA ASN A 14 0.41 0.71 12.94
C ASN A 14 1.15 -0.60 12.61
N PHE A 15 2.47 -0.67 12.80
CA PHE A 15 3.28 -1.84 12.42
C PHE A 15 2.90 -3.13 13.13
N CYS A 16 2.30 -3.04 14.33
CA CYS A 16 1.81 -4.21 15.06
C CYS A 16 0.41 -4.65 14.60
N SER A 17 -0.35 -3.76 13.98
CA SER A 17 -1.73 -4.01 13.54
C SER A 17 -1.78 -4.51 12.10
N TRP A 18 -0.88 -4.03 11.23
CA TRP A 18 -0.79 -4.45 9.84
C TRP A 18 -0.01 -5.76 9.71
N THR A 19 -0.68 -6.80 9.24
CA THR A 19 -0.02 -8.03 8.81
C THR A 19 -0.71 -8.63 7.60
N SER A 20 0.09 -9.06 6.62
CA SER A 20 -0.38 -9.82 5.46
C SER A 20 -0.48 -11.32 5.74
N GLY A 21 -0.05 -11.77 6.93
CA GLY A 21 0.24 -13.18 7.21
C GLY A 21 1.57 -13.66 6.60
N ASN A 22 2.29 -12.81 5.86
CA ASN A 22 3.61 -13.10 5.30
C ASN A 22 4.66 -12.12 5.84
N SER A 23 5.54 -12.63 6.70
CA SER A 23 6.55 -11.81 7.38
C SER A 23 7.58 -11.16 6.44
N ILE A 24 7.82 -11.75 5.26
CA ILE A 24 8.74 -11.20 4.24
C ILE A 24 8.13 -9.94 3.63
N ILE A 25 6.85 -9.99 3.26
CA ILE A 25 6.12 -8.83 2.70
C ILE A 25 5.98 -7.74 3.75
N ASP A 26 5.58 -8.11 4.96
CA ASP A 26 5.42 -7.15 6.07
C ASP A 26 6.74 -6.43 6.37
N LYS A 27 7.87 -7.15 6.32
CA LYS A 27 9.20 -6.57 6.47
C LYS A 27 9.54 -5.64 5.31
N PHE A 28 9.31 -6.06 4.06
CA PHE A 28 9.59 -5.25 2.88
C PHE A 28 8.84 -3.91 2.91
N ILE A 29 7.54 -3.93 3.22
CA ILE A 29 6.73 -2.71 3.33
C ILE A 29 7.31 -1.77 4.40
N ARG A 30 7.60 -2.30 5.60
CA ARG A 30 8.24 -1.51 6.68
C ARG A 30 9.59 -0.93 6.26
N ASP A 31 10.42 -1.70 5.56
CA ASP A 31 11.74 -1.26 5.13
C ASP A 31 11.63 -0.09 4.12
N THR A 32 10.65 -0.12 3.19
CA THR A 32 10.37 1.02 2.29
C THR A 32 9.92 2.26 3.07
N GLN A 33 9.03 2.07 4.05
CA GLN A 33 8.49 3.15 4.89
C GLN A 33 9.56 3.82 5.76
N LEU A 34 10.49 3.04 6.31
CA LEU A 34 11.60 3.55 7.13
C LEU A 34 12.69 4.23 6.30
N SER A 35 12.84 3.85 5.02
CA SER A 35 13.87 4.38 4.12
C SER A 35 13.40 5.57 3.25
N ALA A 36 12.10 5.88 3.24
CA ALA A 36 11.49 6.95 2.43
C ALA A 36 12.26 8.28 2.51
N ASN A 37 12.52 8.91 1.37
CA ASN A 37 13.18 10.23 1.30
C ASN A 37 12.18 11.37 1.07
N GLU A 38 10.98 11.05 0.60
CA GLU A 38 9.83 11.96 0.47
C GLU A 38 8.54 11.27 0.96
N ASN A 39 7.46 12.05 1.08
CA ASN A 39 6.16 11.59 1.59
C ASN A 39 5.46 10.54 0.70
N ILE A 40 5.89 10.39 -0.55
CA ILE A 40 5.31 9.47 -1.54
C ILE A 40 6.29 8.38 -1.99
N ASP A 41 7.49 8.33 -1.41
CA ASP A 41 8.59 7.43 -1.82
C ASP A 41 8.50 6.02 -1.19
N HIS A 42 7.39 5.70 -0.52
CA HIS A 42 7.23 4.43 0.18
C HIS A 42 5.91 3.75 -0.11
N LEU A 43 5.88 2.44 0.12
CA LEU A 43 4.65 1.68 -0.01
C LEU A 43 3.69 2.03 1.11
N GLU A 44 2.48 2.39 0.72
CA GLU A 44 1.37 2.58 1.63
C GLU A 44 0.66 1.23 1.88
N TRP A 45 0.39 0.93 3.14
CA TRP A 45 -0.54 -0.14 3.51
C TRP A 45 -1.99 0.37 3.40
N ILE A 46 -2.81 -0.32 2.60
CA ILE A 46 -4.22 0.02 2.38
C ILE A 46 -5.05 -1.21 2.73
N GLU A 47 -5.98 -1.05 3.66
CA GLU A 47 -6.91 -2.12 4.00
C GLU A 47 -7.87 -2.38 2.83
N PHE A 48 -8.16 -3.66 2.59
CA PHE A 48 -8.94 -4.06 1.40
C PHE A 48 -10.38 -3.54 1.44
N ASP A 49 -10.92 -3.26 2.62
CA ASP A 49 -12.25 -2.70 2.84
C ASP A 49 -12.40 -1.23 2.39
N GLN A 50 -11.31 -0.54 2.04
CA GLN A 50 -11.35 0.79 1.44
C GLN A 50 -11.68 0.78 -0.06
N PHE A 51 -11.77 -0.41 -0.67
CA PHE A 51 -12.07 -0.58 -2.09
C PHE A 51 -13.53 -1.04 -2.28
N ASP A 52 -14.30 -0.21 -2.98
CA ASP A 52 -15.66 -0.50 -3.40
C ASP A 52 -15.72 -0.92 -4.88
N LEU A 53 -16.83 -1.55 -5.27
CA LEU A 53 -17.11 -1.95 -6.65
C LEU A 53 -15.95 -2.75 -7.27
N VAL A 54 -15.41 -3.71 -6.52
CA VAL A 54 -14.33 -4.57 -6.98
C VAL A 54 -14.87 -5.55 -8.03
N GLU A 55 -14.40 -5.40 -9.26
CA GLU A 55 -14.85 -6.18 -10.42
C GLU A 55 -13.66 -6.83 -11.12
N ASP A 56 -13.76 -8.14 -11.42
CA ASP A 56 -12.79 -8.83 -12.27
C ASP A 56 -12.98 -8.36 -13.72
N ILE A 57 -11.92 -7.82 -14.32
CA ILE A 57 -11.99 -7.32 -15.71
C ILE A 57 -11.61 -8.39 -16.74
N ASN A 58 -11.55 -9.66 -16.33
CA ASN A 58 -11.19 -10.83 -17.14
C ASN A 58 -9.85 -10.70 -17.87
N LYS A 59 -8.93 -9.92 -17.30
CA LYS A 59 -7.55 -9.79 -17.80
C LYS A 59 -6.59 -10.51 -16.86
N ARG A 60 -5.73 -11.34 -17.45
CA ARG A 60 -4.67 -12.04 -16.74
C ARG A 60 -3.30 -11.61 -17.25
N GLY A 61 -2.38 -11.39 -16.32
CA GLY A 61 -0.94 -11.44 -16.58
C GLY A 61 -0.41 -12.86 -16.41
N ALA A 62 0.88 -13.06 -16.62
CA ALA A 62 1.51 -14.38 -16.47
C ALA A 62 1.29 -15.01 -15.08
N PHE A 63 1.20 -14.20 -14.03
CA PHE A 63 1.05 -14.64 -12.63
C PHE A 63 0.10 -13.73 -11.83
N SER A 64 -0.88 -13.11 -12.50
CA SER A 64 -1.75 -12.14 -11.86
C SER A 64 -3.12 -12.05 -12.50
N SER A 65 -4.14 -11.84 -11.68
CA SER A 65 -5.49 -11.48 -12.09
C SER A 65 -5.70 -9.97 -11.89
N ILE A 66 -6.37 -9.31 -12.83
CA ILE A 66 -6.57 -7.86 -12.82
C ILE A 66 -8.03 -7.54 -12.49
N TYR A 67 -8.23 -6.62 -11.56
CA TYR A 67 -9.52 -6.11 -11.12
C TYR A 67 -9.56 -4.59 -11.30
N SER A 68 -10.76 -4.03 -11.46
CA SER A 68 -11.01 -2.62 -11.24
C SER A 68 -11.72 -2.42 -9.91
N ALA A 69 -11.48 -1.29 -9.27
CA ALA A 69 -12.18 -0.89 -8.05
C ALA A 69 -12.31 0.63 -7.96
N VAL A 70 -13.11 1.10 -7.01
CA VAL A 70 -13.12 2.48 -6.55
C VAL A 70 -12.43 2.52 -5.20
N TRP A 71 -11.29 3.22 -5.10
CA TRP A 71 -10.66 3.50 -3.81
C TRP A 71 -11.35 4.71 -3.19
N MET A 72 -12.09 4.48 -2.11
CA MET A 72 -12.99 5.48 -1.52
C MET A 72 -12.22 6.64 -0.88
N GLU A 73 -11.17 6.32 -0.12
CA GLU A 73 -10.30 7.32 0.50
C GLU A 73 -9.36 7.94 -0.54
N GLY A 74 -8.80 7.14 -1.45
CA GLY A 74 -7.85 7.62 -2.45
C GLY A 74 -6.45 7.88 -1.90
N PRO A 75 -5.52 8.35 -2.75
CA PRO A 75 -4.14 8.58 -2.36
C PRO A 75 -4.01 9.74 -1.36
N ARG A 76 -2.99 9.65 -0.50
CA ARG A 76 -2.60 10.76 0.39
C ARG A 76 -2.19 11.96 -0.45
N TRP A 77 -2.61 13.16 -0.04
CA TRP A 77 -2.26 14.41 -0.71
C TRP A 77 -1.44 15.34 0.18
N ASN A 78 -1.95 15.67 1.37
CA ASN A 78 -1.24 16.52 2.32
C ASN A 78 -1.51 16.11 3.76
N LEU A 79 -0.49 16.19 4.61
CA LEU A 79 -0.63 15.96 6.04
C LEU A 79 -1.19 17.22 6.69
N ASN A 80 -2.29 17.09 7.43
CA ASN A 80 -2.74 18.10 8.39
C ASN A 80 -1.95 17.91 9.69
N GLU A 81 -0.98 18.77 9.96
CA GLU A 81 -0.09 18.67 11.12
C GLU A 81 -0.81 18.86 12.47
N GLU A 82 -1.85 19.70 12.51
CA GLU A 82 -2.63 19.96 13.73
C GLU A 82 -3.47 18.74 14.12
N ALA A 83 -4.17 18.16 13.14
CA ALA A 83 -4.99 16.96 13.34
C ALA A 83 -4.16 15.66 13.37
N LYS A 84 -2.93 15.69 12.85
CA LYS A 84 -2.09 14.51 12.57
C LYS A 84 -2.78 13.49 11.65
N VAL A 85 -3.55 13.98 10.69
CA VAL A 85 -4.30 13.14 9.73
C VAL A 85 -3.90 13.51 8.31
N TRP A 86 -3.75 12.50 7.46
CA TRP A 86 -3.54 12.67 6.03
C TRP A 86 -4.86 13.00 5.33
N ASN A 87 -4.91 14.13 4.63
CA ASN A 87 -5.98 14.40 3.68
C ASN A 87 -5.79 13.52 2.44
N ARG A 88 -6.91 13.08 1.88
CA ARG A 88 -6.95 12.10 0.79
C ARG A 88 -7.79 12.62 -0.37
N ASN A 89 -7.42 12.21 -1.58
CA ASN A 89 -8.11 12.61 -2.82
C ASN A 89 -8.91 11.45 -3.42
N GLY A 90 -9.96 11.02 -2.71
CA GLY A 90 -10.93 10.03 -3.18
C GLY A 90 -12.34 10.62 -3.35
N PRO A 91 -13.28 9.83 -3.88
CA PRO A 91 -13.10 8.49 -4.44
C PRO A 91 -12.44 8.51 -5.83
N ILE A 92 -11.61 7.50 -6.14
CA ILE A 92 -10.92 7.40 -7.44
C ILE A 92 -10.99 5.97 -8.01
N LYS A 93 -11.16 5.85 -9.33
CA LYS A 93 -11.11 4.56 -10.02
C LYS A 93 -9.66 4.08 -10.12
N VAL A 94 -9.42 2.85 -9.68
CA VAL A 94 -8.09 2.21 -9.66
C VAL A 94 -8.12 0.84 -10.33
N ILE A 95 -6.92 0.34 -10.63
CA ILE A 95 -6.69 -1.03 -11.06
C ILE A 95 -5.98 -1.77 -9.93
N LEU A 96 -6.54 -2.91 -9.51
CA LEU A 96 -5.93 -3.81 -8.55
C LEU A 96 -5.33 -4.99 -9.30
N LYS A 97 -4.01 -5.18 -9.18
CA LYS A 97 -3.33 -6.35 -9.71
C LYS A 97 -3.14 -7.36 -8.59
N ARG A 98 -3.98 -8.38 -8.55
CA ARG A 98 -3.86 -9.48 -7.61
C ARG A 98 -2.83 -10.47 -8.12
N LEU A 99 -1.88 -10.82 -7.28
CA LEU A 99 -0.86 -11.81 -7.59
C LEU A 99 -1.37 -13.20 -7.23
N ASP A 100 -1.26 -14.13 -8.17
CA ASP A 100 -1.68 -15.52 -7.95
C ASP A 100 -0.65 -16.22 -7.03
N ASN A 101 -1.12 -17.09 -6.14
CA ASN A 101 -0.28 -17.80 -5.15
C ASN A 101 0.53 -16.90 -4.21
N SER A 102 0.04 -15.69 -3.91
CA SER A 102 0.67 -14.72 -3.02
C SER A 102 1.09 -15.27 -1.64
N GLN A 103 0.39 -16.29 -1.14
CA GLN A 103 0.69 -16.93 0.14
C GLN A 103 2.05 -17.66 0.16
N ASN A 104 2.57 -18.07 -1.00
CA ASN A 104 3.86 -18.75 -1.16
C ASN A 104 4.97 -17.80 -1.67
N MET A 105 4.80 -16.48 -1.51
CA MET A 105 5.74 -15.48 -2.03
C MET A 105 7.17 -15.69 -1.49
N SER A 106 8.11 -15.84 -2.42
CA SER A 106 9.55 -16.03 -2.18
C SER A 106 10.32 -14.70 -2.34
N GLN A 107 11.62 -14.70 -2.02
CA GLN A 107 12.50 -13.53 -2.24
C GLN A 107 12.53 -13.04 -3.70
N GLU A 108 12.27 -13.92 -4.67
CA GLU A 108 12.17 -13.55 -6.10
C GLU A 108 11.05 -12.55 -6.36
N PHE A 109 9.98 -12.59 -5.55
CA PHE A 109 8.89 -11.63 -5.63
C PHE A 109 9.34 -10.22 -5.24
N ILE A 110 10.06 -10.10 -4.13
CA ILE A 110 10.58 -8.81 -3.65
C ILE A 110 11.43 -8.14 -4.75
N ASN A 111 12.23 -8.93 -5.47
CA ASN A 111 13.04 -8.41 -6.57
C ASN A 111 12.20 -7.80 -7.70
N GLN A 112 11.03 -8.37 -8.02
CA GLN A 112 10.15 -7.82 -9.07
C GLN A 112 9.49 -6.50 -8.68
N VAL A 113 9.17 -6.32 -7.39
CA VAL A 113 8.54 -5.08 -6.89
C VAL A 113 9.57 -4.00 -6.57
N SER A 114 10.84 -4.39 -6.38
CA SER A 114 11.95 -3.47 -6.10
C SER A 114 12.60 -2.86 -7.36
N THR A 115 12.08 -3.16 -8.55
CA THR A 115 12.58 -2.65 -9.85
C THR A 115 11.67 -1.53 -10.34
#